data_AF-F5AJE7-F1
#
_entry.id   AF-F5AJE7-F1
#
_cell.length_a   1.000
_cell.length_b   1.000
_cell.length_c   1.000
_cell.angle_alpha   90.00
_cell.angle_beta   90.00
_cell.angle_gamma   90.00
#
_symmetry.space_group_name_H-M   'P 1'
#
loop_
_entity.id
_entity.type
_entity.pdbx_description
1 polymer ?
#
loop_
_entity_poly.entity_id
_entity_poly.type
_entity_poly.pdbx_seq_one_letter_code
_entity_poly.pdbx_strand_id
1 'polypeptide(L)' 'ISNTGDQSQPNSGNGSLAFVAEYSRWLEEQSKHTSELRAAVTSHKSDSELRSLVENATTHFNDIFRLKK' A
#
# COMPACT_ATOMS: atom_id res chain seq x y z
N ILE A 1 50.85 10.08 3.90
CA ILE A 1 49.86 10.91 4.64
C ILE A 1 48.98 11.55 3.57
N SER A 2 47.70 11.25 3.39
CA SER A 2 46.73 10.56 4.25
C SER A 2 45.71 9.82 3.38
N ASN A 3 45.40 8.59 3.80
CA ASN A 3 44.19 7.88 3.43
C ASN A 3 43.10 8.30 4.42
N THR A 4 42.12 9.11 4.02
CA THR A 4 40.86 9.25 4.77
C THR A 4 39.78 9.84 3.87
N GLY A 5 38.70 9.09 3.67
CA GLY A 5 37.56 9.52 2.89
C GLY A 5 36.58 8.41 2.49
N ASP A 6 36.68 7.21 3.09
CA ASP A 6 35.48 6.39 3.29
C ASP A 6 34.58 7.15 4.27
N GLN A 7 33.64 7.92 3.72
CA GLN A 7 32.49 8.40 4.48
C GLN A 7 31.23 8.02 3.73
N SER A 8 30.52 7.13 4.39
CA SER A 8 29.31 6.46 4.00
C SER A 8 28.13 7.46 3.90
N GLN A 9 27.35 7.30 2.82
CA GLN A 9 25.95 7.71 2.60
C GLN A 9 25.63 9.21 2.38
N PRO A 10 24.71 9.45 1.43
CA PRO A 10 23.30 9.53 1.83
C PRO A 10 22.43 8.56 1.03
N ASN A 11 21.91 7.53 1.69
CA ASN A 11 20.77 6.73 1.22
C ASN A 11 19.45 7.52 1.19
N SER A 12 19.52 8.86 1.16
CA SER A 12 18.39 9.77 1.34
C SER A 12 17.56 9.98 0.07
N GLY A 13 18.09 9.62 -1.12
CA GLY A 13 17.33 9.67 -2.38
C GLY A 13 16.48 8.40 -2.64
N ASN A 14 16.93 7.25 -2.15
CA ASN A 14 16.30 5.96 -2.46
C ASN A 14 15.05 5.70 -1.62
N GLY A 15 15.01 6.18 -0.36
CA GLY A 15 13.85 6.01 0.51
C GLY A 15 12.59 6.74 0.02
N SER A 16 12.75 7.93 -0.57
CA SER A 16 11.62 8.66 -1.16
C SER A 16 11.07 7.96 -2.40
N LEU A 17 11.93 7.38 -3.24
CA LEU A 17 11.51 6.64 -4.43
C LEU A 17 10.85 5.30 -4.06
N ALA A 18 11.37 4.61 -3.04
CA ALA A 18 10.77 3.39 -2.51
C ALA A 18 9.36 3.65 -1.94
N PHE A 19 9.20 4.70 -1.13
CA PHE A 19 7.90 5.10 -0.59
C PHE A 19 6.88 5.42 -1.70
N VAL A 20 7.28 6.18 -2.72
CA VAL A 20 6.37 6.52 -3.84
C VAL A 20 5.96 5.26 -4.61
N ALA A 21 6.88 4.33 -4.84
CA ALA A 21 6.58 3.05 -5.50
C ALA A 21 5.64 2.18 -4.66
N GLU A 22 5.90 2.04 -3.36
CA GLU A 22 5.05 1.28 -2.44
C GLU A 22 3.65 1.89 -2.29
N TYR A 23 3.57 3.22 -2.22
CA TYR A 23 2.30 3.95 -2.18
C TYR A 23 1.50 3.76 -3.48
N SER A 24 2.17 3.81 -4.64
CA SER A 24 1.52 3.55 -5.94
C SER A 24 0.94 2.14 -6.00
N ARG A 25 1.71 1.13 -5.56
CA ARG A 25 1.24 -0.26 -5.48
C ARG A 25 0.07 -0.43 -4.51
N TRP A 26 0.11 0.27 -3.37
CA TRP A 26 -0.99 0.25 -2.41
C TRP A 26 -2.26 0.86 -3.00
N LEU A 27 -2.15 1.96 -3.74
CA LEU A 27 -3.27 2.60 -4.42
C LEU A 27 -3.92 1.68 -5.48
N GLU A 28 -3.12 0.94 -6.23
CA GLU A 28 -3.63 -0.03 -7.21
C GLU A 28 -4.50 -1.10 -6.54
N GLU A 29 -4.02 -1.69 -5.43
CA GLU A 29 -4.79 -2.70 -4.71
C GLU A 29 -6.02 -2.10 -4.00
N GLN A 30 -5.94 -0.86 -3.51
CA GLN A 30 -7.13 -0.14 -3.00
C GLN A 30 -8.20 0.05 -4.08
N SER A 31 -7.78 0.41 -5.29
CA SER A 31 -8.68 0.57 -6.45
C SER A 31 -9.37 -0.74 -6.80
N LYS A 32 -8.63 -1.86 -6.72
CA LYS A 32 -9.18 -3.20 -6.92
C LYS A 32 -10.23 -3.55 -5.87
N HIS A 33 -9.94 -3.41 -4.58
CA HIS A 33 -10.93 -3.67 -3.53
C HIS A 33 -12.19 -2.78 -3.64
N THR A 34 -12.01 -1.51 -4.01
CA THR A 34 -13.14 -0.60 -4.25
C THR A 34 -14.00 -1.07 -5.44
N SER A 35 -13.36 -1.55 -6.50
CA SER A 35 -14.06 -2.07 -7.69
C SER A 35 -14.79 -3.38 -7.39
N GLU A 36 -14.19 -4.27 -6.62
CA GLU A 36 -14.79 -5.53 -6.15
C GLU A 36 -16.03 -5.27 -5.28
N LEU A 37 -15.92 -4.36 -4.31
CA LEU A 37 -17.04 -3.97 -3.46
C LEU A 37 -18.19 -3.37 -4.28
N ARG A 38 -17.89 -2.48 -5.23
CA ARG A 38 -18.89 -1.91 -6.13
C ARG A 38 -19.60 -3.02 -6.93
N ALA A 39 -18.84 -3.92 -7.53
CA ALA A 39 -19.40 -5.03 -8.31
C ALA A 39 -20.27 -5.96 -7.43
N ALA A 40 -19.84 -6.25 -6.20
CA ALA A 40 -20.58 -7.07 -5.25
C ALA A 40 -21.92 -6.45 -4.85
N VAL A 41 -21.92 -5.14 -4.57
CA VAL A 41 -23.14 -4.38 -4.25
C VAL A 41 -24.08 -4.33 -5.45
N THR A 42 -23.56 -4.01 -6.64
CA THR A 42 -24.37 -3.94 -7.87
C THR A 42 -24.95 -5.30 -8.29
N SER A 43 -24.28 -6.40 -7.96
CA SER A 43 -24.76 -7.76 -8.25
C SER A 43 -25.61 -8.37 -7.13
N HIS A 44 -25.92 -7.60 -6.07
CA HIS A 44 -26.72 -8.07 -4.94
C HIS A 44 -26.16 -9.35 -4.28
N LYS A 45 -24.84 -9.40 -4.07
CA LYS A 45 -24.20 -10.49 -3.31
C LYS A 45 -24.74 -10.59 -1.89
N SER A 46 -24.58 -11.77 -1.29
CA SER A 46 -25.05 -12.03 0.07
C SER A 46 -24.31 -11.19 1.12
N ASP A 47 -24.95 -10.94 2.25
CA ASP A 47 -24.36 -10.18 3.36
C ASP A 47 -23.06 -10.78 3.89
N SER A 48 -22.90 -12.11 3.82
CA SER A 48 -21.66 -12.79 4.21
C SER A 48 -20.52 -12.48 3.24
N GLU A 49 -20.79 -12.49 1.93
CA GLU A 49 -19.81 -12.11 0.91
C GLU A 49 -19.43 -10.62 1.03
N LEU A 50 -20.43 -9.75 1.20
CA LEU A 50 -20.19 -8.31 1.39
C LEU A 50 -19.33 -8.03 2.63
N ARG A 51 -19.62 -8.70 3.75
CA ARG A 51 -18.84 -8.56 4.99
C ARG A 51 -17.38 -8.97 4.78
N SER A 52 -17.13 -10.10 4.12
CA SER A 52 -15.77 -10.55 3.84
C SER A 52 -14.99 -9.55 2.96
N LEU A 53 -15.64 -8.98 1.94
CA LEU A 53 -15.00 -7.96 1.08
C LEU A 53 -14.69 -6.67 1.85
N VAL A 54 -15.58 -6.24 2.75
CA VAL A 54 -15.37 -5.07 3.61
C VAL A 54 -14.22 -5.30 4.59
N GLU A 55 -14.15 -6.48 5.22
CA GLU A 55 -13.06 -6.86 6.12
C GLU A 55 -11.70 -6.85 5.41
N ASN A 56 -11.65 -7.39 4.18
CA ASN A 56 -10.44 -7.37 3.35
C ASN A 56 -10.02 -5.94 2.99
N ALA A 57 -10.95 -5.11 2.49
CA ALA A 57 -10.68 -3.71 2.14
C ALA A 57 -10.20 -2.89 3.36
N THR A 58 -10.81 -3.11 4.53
CA THR A 58 -10.44 -2.45 5.78
C THR A 58 -9.05 -2.88 6.25
N THR A 59 -8.73 -4.17 6.14
CA THR A 59 -7.40 -4.70 6.46
C THR A 59 -6.33 -4.07 5.57
N HIS A 60 -6.56 -4.04 4.25
CA HIS A 60 -5.65 -3.40 3.29
C HIS A 60 -5.54 -1.88 3.51
N PHE A 61 -6.63 -1.21 3.91
CA PHE A 61 -6.59 0.20 4.26
C PHE A 61 -5.66 0.48 5.44
N ASN A 62 -5.70 -0.37 6.48
CA ASN A 62 -4.82 -0.23 7.63
C ASN A 62 -3.33 -0.38 7.29
N ASP A 63 -2.98 -1.12 6.23
CA ASP A 63 -1.59 -1.26 5.81
C ASP A 63 -0.96 0.07 5.35
N ILE A 64 -1.75 1.10 5.01
CA ILE A 64 -1.22 2.44 4.68
C ILE A 64 -0.37 3.04 5.80
N PHE A 65 -0.73 2.77 7.06
CA PHE A 65 0.00 3.28 8.23
C PHE A 65 1.37 2.60 8.40
N ARG A 66 1.57 1.46 7.73
CA ARG A 66 2.82 0.69 7.79
C ARG A 66 3.80 1.10 6.69
N LEU A 67 3.31 1.75 5.62
CA LEU A 67 4.13 2.25 4.50
C LEU A 67 4.98 3.47 4.86
N LYS A 68 4.61 4.22 5.91
CA LYS A 68 5.29 5.45 6.33
C LYS A 68 6.51 5.25 7.25
N LYS A 69 7.00 4.02 7.40
CA LYS A 69 8.14 3.72 8.30
C LYS A 69 9.49 4.06 7.68
#